data_AF-A0A6P7H060-F1
#
_entry.id   AF-A0A6P7H060-F1
#
_cell.length_a   1.000
_cell.length_b   1.000
_cell.length_c   1.000
_cell.angle_alpha   90.00
_cell.angle_beta   90.00
_cell.angle_gamma   90.00
#
_symmetry.space_group_name_H-M   'P 1'
#
loop_
_entity.id
_entity.type
_entity.pdbx_description
1 polymer ?
#
loop_
_entity_poly.entity_id
_entity_poly.type
_entity_poly.pdbx_seq_one_letter_code
_entity_poly.pdbx_strand_id
1 'polypeptide(L)'
;MSTIYPDISNLFKEQIPSPDSNSFSNSTTSNSNNMSVSIEIAEKLRIRFDGTKSKLYEFINNCVKAYNLVNPQSKTILLAIIETKLTDKARSITSNRTFDEWKDLKSFLF
;
A
#
# COMPACT_ATOMS: atom_id res chain seq x y z
N MET A 1 -5.02 20.14 71.94
CA MET A 1 -3.77 20.63 71.31
C MET A 1 -3.90 20.35 69.82
N SER A 2 -4.22 21.37 69.02
CA SER A 2 -4.36 21.25 67.56
C SER A 2 -3.29 22.13 66.92
N THR A 3 -2.37 21.49 66.19
CA THR A 3 -1.32 22.15 65.42
C THR A 3 -1.88 22.65 64.09
N ILE A 4 -1.70 23.95 63.83
CA ILE A 4 -2.04 24.60 62.56
C ILE A 4 -0.81 24.50 61.66
N TYR A 5 -0.95 23.83 60.50
CA TYR A 5 0.07 23.85 59.45
C TYR A 5 -0.19 25.04 58.50
N PRO A 6 0.85 25.79 58.06
CA PRO A 6 0.69 26.84 57.07
C PRO A 6 0.49 26.26 55.66
N ASP A 7 -0.46 26.83 54.92
CA ASP A 7 -0.75 26.54 53.52
C ASP A 7 0.34 27.14 52.61
N ILE A 8 1.09 26.26 51.94
CA ILE A 8 2.24 26.56 51.08
C ILE A 8 1.89 26.52 49.58
N SER A 9 0.61 26.49 49.22
CA SER A 9 0.18 26.35 47.83
C SER A 9 0.42 27.59 46.94
N ASN A 10 0.94 28.70 47.49
CA ASN A 10 1.40 29.86 46.71
C ASN A 10 2.87 29.78 46.22
N LEU A 11 3.55 28.63 46.36
CA LEU A 11 4.98 28.49 46.03
C LEU A 11 5.28 28.07 44.57
N PHE A 12 4.30 28.05 43.67
CA PHE A 12 4.53 27.79 42.25
C PHE A 12 3.78 28.79 41.36
N LYS A 13 4.28 30.03 41.31
CA LYS A 13 4.07 30.94 40.18
C LYS A 13 5.41 31.15 39.48
N GLU A 14 5.88 30.12 38.78
CA GLU A 14 6.88 30.31 37.74
C GLU A 14 6.20 30.83 36.47
N GLN A 15 6.73 31.94 36.00
CA GLN A 15 6.35 32.69 34.83
C GLN A 15 6.77 31.91 33.59
N ILE A 16 5.81 31.42 32.80
CA ILE A 16 6.11 30.80 31.50
C ILE A 16 6.24 31.93 30.46
N PRO A 17 7.39 32.11 29.79
CA PRO A 17 7.48 33.02 28.65
C PRO A 17 6.78 32.42 27.43
N SER A 18 5.98 33.24 26.75
CA SER A 18 5.28 32.90 25.52
C SER A 18 6.29 32.53 24.41
N PRO A 19 6.11 31.40 23.68
CA PRO A 19 6.91 31.13 22.50
C PRO A 19 6.30 31.84 21.29
N ASP A 20 6.71 33.09 21.07
CA ASP A 20 6.73 33.63 19.70
C ASP A 20 7.94 33.03 19.00
N SER A 21 7.72 32.05 18.13
CA SER A 21 8.75 31.56 17.23
C SER A 21 8.10 31.11 15.94
N ASN A 22 8.24 31.97 14.93
CA ASN A 22 7.99 31.70 13.52
C ASN A 22 8.54 30.32 13.16
N SER A 23 7.65 29.33 13.12
CA SER A 23 7.95 28.06 12.49
C SER A 23 7.97 28.35 10.99
N PHE A 24 9.18 28.50 10.45
CA PHE A 24 9.43 28.32 9.04
C PHE A 24 8.77 27.01 8.65
N SER A 25 7.60 27.11 8.04
CA SER A 25 6.98 26.02 7.31
C SER A 25 7.89 25.77 6.12
N ASN A 26 8.98 25.04 6.36
CA ASN A 26 9.62 24.25 5.33
C ASN A 26 8.56 23.23 4.93
N SER A 27 7.64 23.66 4.07
CA SER A 27 6.97 22.79 3.12
C SER A 27 8.10 22.21 2.28
N THR A 28 8.77 21.21 2.85
CA THR A 28 9.42 20.19 2.09
C THR A 28 8.24 19.50 1.44
N THR A 29 7.79 20.08 0.32
CA THR A 29 7.07 19.36 -0.70
C THR A 29 8.08 18.32 -1.13
N SER A 30 8.16 17.23 -0.36
CA SER A 30 8.77 15.99 -0.78
C SER A 30 7.91 15.61 -1.96
N ASN A 31 8.33 16.11 -3.12
CA ASN A 31 7.96 15.65 -4.43
C ASN A 31 8.47 14.21 -4.46
N SER A 32 7.76 13.34 -3.74
CA SER A 32 7.90 11.91 -3.80
C SER A 32 7.44 11.61 -5.20
N ASN A 33 8.41 11.67 -6.12
CA ASN A 33 8.32 11.13 -7.45
C ASN A 33 8.02 9.65 -7.23
N ASN A 34 6.75 9.34 -6.98
CA ASN A 34 6.23 7.99 -6.85
C ASN A 34 6.51 7.37 -8.21
N MET A 35 7.64 6.66 -8.29
CA MET A 35 8.19 6.14 -9.51
C MET A 35 7.28 4.99 -9.95
N SER A 36 6.17 5.35 -10.60
CA SER A 36 5.21 4.40 -11.12
C SER A 36 5.70 3.92 -12.47
N VAL A 37 5.68 2.62 -12.67
CA VAL A 37 6.06 1.98 -13.91
C VAL A 37 4.88 2.01 -14.89
N SER A 38 5.16 2.24 -16.18
CA SER A 38 4.12 2.20 -17.21
C SER A 38 3.49 0.80 -17.31
N ILE A 39 2.24 0.74 -17.77
CA ILE A 39 1.51 -0.52 -17.93
C ILE A 39 2.24 -1.51 -18.85
N GLU A 40 2.92 -1.01 -19.88
CA GLU A 40 3.68 -1.80 -20.86
C GLU A 40 4.87 -2.52 -20.21
N ILE A 41 5.60 -1.84 -19.31
CA ILE A 41 6.71 -2.46 -18.57
C ILE A 41 6.14 -3.46 -17.55
N ALA A 42 5.03 -3.11 -16.88
CA ALA A 42 4.37 -4.00 -15.94
C ALA A 42 3.84 -5.29 -16.58
N GLU A 43 3.44 -5.23 -17.86
CA GLU A 43 3.07 -6.42 -18.65
C GLU A 43 4.27 -7.36 -18.85
N LYS A 44 5.43 -6.81 -19.19
CA LYS A 44 6.66 -7.60 -19.47
C LYS A 44 7.16 -8.39 -18.25
N LEU A 45 6.81 -7.96 -17.04
CA LEU A 45 7.19 -8.64 -15.80
C LEU A 45 6.40 -9.92 -15.53
N ARG A 46 5.40 -10.26 -16.36
CA ARG A 46 4.48 -11.37 -16.09
C ARG A 46 4.76 -12.58 -16.94
N ILE A 47 4.80 -13.73 -16.28
CA ILE A 47 4.83 -15.04 -16.92
C ILE A 47 3.41 -15.57 -17.13
N ARG A 48 3.24 -16.49 -18.07
CA ARG A 48 1.98 -17.24 -18.21
C ARG A 48 1.82 -18.23 -17.08
N PHE A 49 0.59 -18.46 -16.65
CA PHE A 49 0.27 -19.44 -15.61
C PHE A 49 -0.73 -20.47 -16.11
N ASP A 50 -0.34 -21.73 -16.06
CA ASP A 50 -1.10 -22.89 -16.55
C ASP A 50 -1.96 -23.55 -15.46
N GLY A 51 -1.80 -23.15 -14.20
CA GLY A 51 -2.46 -23.77 -13.04
C GLY A 51 -1.59 -24.77 -12.28
N THR A 52 -0.31 -24.93 -12.64
CA THR A 52 0.62 -25.82 -11.93
C THR A 52 1.15 -25.22 -10.63
N LYS A 53 1.13 -26.00 -9.55
CA LYS A 53 1.57 -25.52 -8.22
C LYS A 53 3.02 -25.03 -8.19
N SER A 54 3.90 -25.63 -8.99
CA SER A 54 5.31 -25.26 -9.08
C SER A 54 5.53 -23.82 -9.57
N LYS A 55 4.65 -23.31 -10.45
CA LYS A 55 4.75 -21.96 -11.02
C LYS A 55 3.86 -20.93 -10.30
N LEU A 56 2.95 -21.37 -9.43
CA LEU A 56 1.99 -20.50 -8.77
C LEU A 56 2.68 -19.40 -7.96
N TYR A 57 3.67 -19.76 -7.13
CA TYR A 57 4.36 -18.81 -6.27
C TYR A 57 5.08 -17.71 -7.09
N GLU A 58 5.79 -18.11 -8.15
CA GLU A 58 6.49 -17.19 -9.05
C GLU A 58 5.51 -16.24 -9.75
N PHE A 59 4.42 -16.79 -10.31
CA PHE A 59 3.38 -16.01 -10.97
C PHE A 59 2.77 -14.96 -10.04
N ILE A 60 2.36 -15.37 -8.83
CA ILE A 60 1.76 -14.46 -7.84
C ILE A 60 2.75 -13.38 -7.43
N ASN A 61 4.02 -13.72 -7.16
CA ASN A 61 5.03 -12.74 -6.75
C ASN A 61 5.28 -11.69 -7.83
N ASN A 62 5.36 -12.12 -9.10
CA ASN A 62 5.53 -11.22 -10.24
C ASN A 62 4.32 -10.29 -10.40
N CYS A 63 3.11 -10.82 -10.26
CA CYS A 63 1.88 -10.03 -10.31
C CYS A 63 1.80 -9.01 -9.15
N VAL A 64 2.18 -9.40 -7.93
CA VAL A 64 2.25 -8.50 -6.77
C VAL A 64 3.24 -7.35 -7.01
N LYS A 65 4.44 -7.65 -7.51
CA LYS A 65 5.43 -6.62 -7.86
C LYS A 65 4.87 -5.66 -8.89
N ALA A 66 4.32 -6.17 -9.99
CA ALA A 66 3.71 -5.34 -11.03
C ALA A 66 2.55 -4.47 -10.48
N TYR A 67 1.71 -5.03 -9.61
CA TYR A 67 0.59 -4.31 -8.99
C TYR A 67 1.02 -3.19 -8.04
N ASN A 68 2.14 -3.37 -7.33
CA ASN A 68 2.69 -2.37 -6.43
C ASN A 68 3.46 -1.26 -7.17
N LEU A 69 4.01 -1.57 -8.35
CA LEU A 69 4.80 -0.63 -9.15
C LEU A 69 3.94 0.19 -10.12
N VAL A 70 2.76 -0.27 -10.51
CA VAL A 70 1.91 0.45 -11.46
C VAL A 70 1.17 1.62 -10.79
N ASN A 71 0.87 2.66 -11.57
CA ASN A 71 -0.02 3.74 -11.14
C ASN A 71 -1.38 3.16 -10.68
N PRO A 72 -1.95 3.60 -9.54
CA PRO A 72 -3.27 3.16 -9.07
C PRO A 72 -4.38 3.18 -10.13
N GLN A 73 -4.40 4.18 -11.02
CA GLN A 73 -5.41 4.28 -12.07
C GLN A 73 -5.32 3.18 -13.13
N SER A 74 -4.16 2.53 -13.27
CA SER A 74 -3.94 1.46 -14.23
C SER A 74 -4.18 0.06 -13.64
N LYS A 75 -4.54 -0.05 -12.35
CA LYS A 75 -4.72 -1.35 -11.68
C LYS A 75 -5.83 -2.21 -12.30
N THR A 76 -6.92 -1.60 -12.77
CA THR A 76 -8.00 -2.31 -13.47
C THR A 76 -7.52 -2.89 -14.80
N ILE A 77 -6.80 -2.08 -15.60
CA ILE A 77 -6.19 -2.54 -16.86
C ILE A 77 -5.17 -3.66 -16.58
N LEU A 78 -4.39 -3.48 -15.51
CA LEU A 78 -3.41 -4.44 -15.07
C LEU A 78 -4.06 -5.79 -14.69
N LEU A 79 -5.22 -5.79 -14.05
CA LEU A 79 -5.99 -6.99 -13.75
C LEU A 79 -6.42 -7.71 -15.03
N ALA A 80 -7.03 -6.98 -15.97
CA ALA A 80 -7.42 -7.55 -17.27
C ALA A 80 -6.22 -8.20 -17.99
N ILE A 81 -5.04 -7.54 -17.96
CA ILE A 81 -3.80 -8.11 -18.50
C ILE A 81 -3.40 -9.40 -17.76
N ILE A 82 -3.47 -9.45 -16.43
CA ILE A 82 -3.18 -10.67 -15.65
C ILE A 82 -4.06 -11.82 -16.12
N GLU A 83 -5.36 -11.57 -16.29
CA GLU A 83 -6.33 -12.59 -16.73
C GLU A 83 -5.96 -13.15 -18.11
N THR A 84 -5.45 -12.32 -19.04
CA THR A 84 -4.96 -12.80 -20.34
C THR A 84 -3.75 -13.74 -20.26
N LYS A 85 -2.99 -13.70 -19.16
CA LYS A 85 -1.82 -14.57 -18.94
C LYS A 85 -2.18 -15.89 -18.26
N LEU A 86 -3.44 -16.06 -17.83
CA LEU A 86 -3.96 -17.35 -17.38
C LEU A 86 -4.20 -18.26 -18.59
N THR A 87 -3.73 -19.49 -18.49
CA THR A 87 -3.75 -20.49 -19.56
C THR A 87 -4.26 -21.83 -19.02
N ASP A 88 -4.65 -22.73 -19.93
CA ASP A 88 -5.02 -24.11 -19.64
C ASP A 88 -5.98 -24.25 -18.44
N LYS A 89 -5.56 -24.98 -17.40
CA LYS A 89 -6.36 -25.25 -16.20
C LYS A 89 -6.68 -23.96 -15.47
N ALA A 90 -5.72 -23.05 -15.30
CA ALA A 90 -5.95 -21.77 -14.63
C ALA A 90 -7.02 -20.94 -15.35
N ARG A 91 -6.99 -20.90 -16.68
CA ARG A 91 -8.02 -20.21 -17.48
C ARG A 91 -9.38 -20.89 -17.36
N SER A 92 -9.41 -22.23 -17.41
CA SER A 92 -10.66 -22.98 -17.31
C SER A 92 -11.36 -22.80 -15.95
N ILE A 93 -10.62 -22.68 -14.85
CA ILE A 93 -11.22 -22.48 -13.52
C ILE A 93 -11.65 -21.02 -13.28
N THR A 94 -11.00 -20.07 -13.94
CA THR A 94 -11.29 -18.64 -13.79
C THR A 94 -12.35 -18.13 -14.76
N SER A 95 -12.58 -18.81 -15.89
CA SER A 95 -13.51 -18.34 -16.94
C SER A 95 -14.96 -18.17 -16.52
N ASN A 96 -15.37 -18.84 -15.44
CA ASN A 96 -16.73 -18.79 -14.90
C ASN A 96 -16.87 -17.80 -13.73
N ARG A 97 -15.85 -16.95 -13.52
CA ARG A 97 -15.83 -15.93 -12.46
C ARG A 97 -15.38 -14.59 -13.02
N THR A 98 -15.85 -13.54 -12.36
CA THR A 98 -15.38 -12.17 -12.55
C THR A 98 -14.62 -11.75 -11.29
N PHE A 99 -13.58 -10.95 -11.47
CA PHE A 99 -12.79 -10.40 -10.37
C PHE A 99 -12.69 -8.90 -10.57
N ASP A 100 -13.08 -8.13 -9.55
CA ASP A 100 -13.01 -6.66 -9.60
C ASP A 100 -11.63 -6.17 -9.14
N GLU A 101 -11.00 -6.91 -8.22
CA GLU A 101 -9.68 -6.60 -7.70
C GLU A 101 -8.69 -7.77 -7.85
N TRP A 102 -7.41 -7.40 -7.98
CA TRP A 102 -6.31 -8.36 -7.95
C TRP A 102 -6.32 -9.24 -6.69
N LYS A 103 -6.75 -8.70 -5.56
CA LYS A 103 -6.82 -9.42 -4.28
C LYS A 103 -7.74 -10.64 -4.38
N ASP A 104 -8.87 -10.49 -5.07
CA ASP A 104 -9.87 -11.56 -5.21
C ASP A 104 -9.35 -12.68 -6.10
N LEU A 105 -8.75 -12.31 -7.24
CA LEU A 105 -8.11 -13.27 -8.15
C LEU A 105 -6.97 -14.01 -7.44
N LYS A 106 -6.11 -13.28 -6.71
CA LYS A 106 -5.02 -13.87 -5.93
C LYS A 106 -5.54 -14.87 -4.90
N SER A 107 -6.60 -14.51 -4.17
CA SER A 107 -7.21 -15.39 -3.16
C SER A 107 -7.87 -16.62 -3.77
N PHE A 108 -8.34 -16.54 -5.02
CA PHE A 108 -8.94 -17.68 -5.72
C PHE A 108 -7.90 -18.67 -6.24
N LEU A 109 -6.72 -18.19 -6.64
CA LEU A 109 -5.65 -19.04 -7.17
C LEU A 109 -4.84 -19.75 -6.07
N PHE A 110 -4.99 -19.36 -4.81
CA PHE A 110 -4.28 -19.88 -3.65
C PHE A 110 -5.11 -20.93 -2.90
#